data_AF-A0A1Y1WX16-F1
#
_entry.id   AF-A0A1Y1WX16-F1
#
_cell.length_a   1.000
_cell.length_b   1.000
_cell.length_c   1.000
_cell.angle_alpha   90.00
_cell.angle_beta   90.00
_cell.angle_gamma   90.00
#
_symmetry.space_group_name_H-M   'P 1'
#
loop_
_entity.id
_entity.type
_entity.pdbx_description
1 polymer ?
#
loop_
_entity_poly.entity_id
_entity_poly.type
_entity_poly.pdbx_seq_one_letter_code
_entity_poly.pdbx_strand_id
1 'polypeptide(L)'
;MNHKDEILKIIKRNDRNIINNFIIQNNILLNELNDGIFDILIYSIENDISLDIIKFIINQCHYQNFNYPIYDEIYFDMRKSPLFTALAKNNFEIATILIKNNAMIYDNYNTILYYLLEFNLLNKKNLKFILTVDSNAKYFNNYILELILSSIENNNSNDSQLLSFLKQILYYYSFNIKYILKLLNCYKNYISLSTQQIHTLLVKENNKFIIDDNCYKEAIYYGLNNVVDILFKYDSREETLLLNIINKYRTIGTFEEDMMLDEKEFNEEIFEKYF
;
A
#
# COMPACT_ATOMS: atom_id res chain seq x y z
N MET A 1 10.60 35.38 -19.86
CA MET A 1 9.90 34.11 -20.15
C MET A 1 10.16 33.20 -18.97
N ASN A 2 9.17 32.49 -18.45
CA ASN A 2 9.35 31.69 -17.23
C ASN A 2 10.26 30.49 -17.54
N HIS A 3 11.49 30.48 -17.00
CA HIS A 3 12.45 29.40 -17.24
C HIS A 3 11.88 28.02 -16.87
N LYS A 4 10.94 27.95 -15.91
CA LYS A 4 10.19 26.73 -15.55
C LYS A 4 9.44 26.15 -16.75
N ASP A 5 8.67 26.96 -17.49
CA ASP A 5 7.87 26.44 -18.60
C ASP A 5 8.74 25.95 -19.77
N GLU A 6 9.87 26.61 -20.00
CA GLU A 6 10.81 26.23 -21.05
C GLU A 6 11.54 24.93 -20.72
N ILE A 7 12.07 24.80 -19.49
CA ILE A 7 12.79 23.59 -19.11
C ILE A 7 11.87 22.37 -19.09
N LEU A 8 10.60 22.52 -18.71
CA LEU A 8 9.63 21.41 -18.75
C LEU A 8 9.33 20.95 -20.18
N LYS A 9 9.23 21.89 -21.14
CA LYS A 9 9.13 21.54 -22.57
C LYS A 9 10.36 20.81 -23.07
N ILE A 10 11.55 21.18 -22.57
CA ILE A 10 12.81 20.54 -22.94
C ILE A 10 12.92 19.14 -22.34
N ILE A 11 12.56 18.96 -21.06
CA ILE A 11 12.56 17.66 -20.37
C ILE A 11 11.69 16.65 -21.13
N LYS A 12 10.52 17.08 -21.62
CA LYS A 12 9.63 16.23 -22.44
C LYS A 12 10.25 15.74 -23.75
N ARG A 13 11.31 16.38 -24.26
CA ARG A 13 12.04 15.89 -25.44
C ARG A 13 12.93 14.69 -25.12
N ASN A 14 13.12 14.38 -23.84
CA ASN A 14 13.84 13.21 -23.37
C ASN A 14 15.30 13.14 -23.87
N ASP A 15 15.93 14.30 -24.08
CA ASP A 15 17.32 14.44 -24.50
C ASP A 15 18.14 15.14 -23.41
N ARG A 16 19.00 14.36 -22.74
CA ARG A 16 19.84 14.82 -21.64
C ARG A 16 20.81 15.93 -22.05
N ASN A 17 21.33 15.93 -23.27
CA ASN A 17 22.28 16.94 -23.72
C ASN A 17 21.58 18.30 -23.88
N ILE A 18 20.36 18.31 -24.43
CA ILE A 18 19.56 19.53 -24.56
C ILE A 18 19.21 20.10 -23.18
N ILE A 19 18.79 19.23 -22.24
CA ILE A 19 18.49 19.64 -20.85
C ILE A 19 19.74 20.26 -20.20
N ASN A 20 20.87 19.58 -20.25
CA ASN A 20 22.11 20.05 -19.63
C ASN A 20 22.61 21.37 -20.22
N ASN A 21 22.57 21.50 -21.55
CA ASN A 21 22.96 22.74 -22.23
C ASN A 21 22.06 23.91 -21.82
N PHE A 22 20.75 23.69 -21.74
CA PHE A 22 19.80 24.72 -21.31
C PHE A 22 20.04 25.16 -19.86
N ILE A 23 20.30 24.21 -18.95
CA ILE A 23 20.62 24.49 -17.55
C ILE A 23 21.88 25.36 -17.44
N ILE A 24 22.96 25.00 -18.13
CA ILE A 24 24.24 25.73 -18.09
C ILE A 24 24.10 27.12 -18.69
N GLN A 25 23.46 27.24 -19.86
CA GLN A 25 23.32 28.53 -20.56
C GLN A 25 22.50 29.55 -19.78
N ASN A 26 21.52 29.07 -19.01
CA ASN A 26 20.61 29.93 -18.25
C ASN A 26 20.93 29.97 -16.75
N ASN A 27 22.03 29.33 -16.31
CA ASN A 27 22.45 29.22 -14.91
C ASN A 27 21.30 28.79 -13.98
N ILE A 28 20.57 27.73 -14.36
CA ILE A 28 19.39 27.25 -13.63
C ILE A 28 19.84 26.26 -12.54
N LEU A 29 19.37 26.44 -11.31
CA LEU A 29 19.45 25.44 -10.27
C LEU A 29 18.14 24.64 -10.26
N LEU A 30 18.17 23.36 -10.64
CA LEU A 30 16.94 22.58 -10.84
C LEU A 30 16.08 22.46 -9.58
N ASN A 31 16.69 22.46 -8.40
CA ASN A 31 15.97 22.43 -7.13
C ASN A 31 15.20 23.74 -6.83
N GLU A 32 15.60 24.88 -7.39
CA GLU A 32 14.87 26.15 -7.24
C GLU A 32 13.56 26.19 -8.03
N LEU A 33 13.34 25.22 -8.93
CA LEU A 33 12.07 25.05 -9.65
C LEU A 33 11.00 24.39 -8.80
N ASN A 34 11.40 23.68 -7.74
CA ASN A 34 10.53 22.96 -6.84
C ASN A 34 9.90 23.93 -5.82
N ASP A 35 8.63 23.72 -5.53
CA ASP A 35 7.85 24.48 -4.55
C ASP A 35 6.88 23.54 -3.82
N GLY A 36 5.93 24.08 -3.04
CA GLY A 36 5.00 23.25 -2.26
C GLY A 36 3.98 22.44 -3.09
N ILE A 37 3.79 22.81 -4.36
CA ILE A 37 2.79 22.23 -5.26
C ILE A 37 3.41 21.59 -6.51
N PHE A 38 4.70 21.85 -6.77
CA PHE A 38 5.43 21.35 -7.91
C PHE A 38 6.79 20.78 -7.51
N ASP A 39 7.11 19.60 -8.03
CA ASP A 39 8.44 19.01 -7.96
C ASP A 39 8.83 18.42 -9.31
N ILE A 40 10.02 18.76 -9.78
CA ILE A 40 10.52 18.39 -11.11
C ILE A 40 10.75 16.88 -11.25
N LEU A 41 11.11 16.18 -10.17
CA LEU A 41 11.27 14.74 -10.17
C LEU A 41 9.90 14.06 -10.28
N ILE A 42 8.92 14.46 -9.48
CA ILE A 42 7.54 13.95 -9.56
C ILE A 42 6.96 14.22 -10.95
N TYR A 43 7.09 15.44 -11.46
CA TYR A 43 6.67 15.79 -12.82
C TYR A 43 7.29 14.86 -13.87
N SER A 44 8.59 14.58 -13.75
CA SER A 44 9.30 13.73 -14.71
C SER A 44 8.84 12.28 -14.64
N ILE A 45 8.49 11.77 -13.45
CA ILE A 45 7.93 10.42 -13.28
C ILE A 45 6.52 10.35 -13.91
N GLU A 46 5.67 11.35 -13.68
CA GLU A 46 4.30 11.39 -14.23
C GLU A 46 4.29 11.43 -15.77
N ASN A 47 5.27 12.11 -16.37
CA ASN A 47 5.41 12.29 -17.82
C ASN A 47 6.30 11.21 -18.49
N ASP A 48 6.54 10.07 -17.85
CA ASP A 48 7.26 8.92 -18.41
C ASP A 48 8.65 9.27 -18.98
N ILE A 49 9.35 10.21 -18.32
CA ILE A 49 10.71 10.61 -18.71
C ILE A 49 11.69 9.46 -18.50
N SER A 50 12.70 9.35 -19.37
CA SER A 50 13.67 8.25 -19.34
C SER A 50 14.41 8.16 -18.00
N LEU A 51 14.74 6.94 -17.62
CA LEU A 51 15.50 6.66 -16.40
C LEU A 51 16.81 7.43 -16.30
N ASP A 52 17.52 7.64 -17.42
CA ASP A 52 18.77 8.40 -17.44
C ASP A 52 18.55 9.86 -17.04
N ILE A 53 17.49 10.49 -17.54
CA ILE A 53 17.13 11.86 -17.17
C ILE A 53 16.60 11.92 -15.75
N ILE A 54 15.84 10.92 -15.28
CA ILE A 54 15.41 10.84 -13.87
C ILE A 54 16.63 10.79 -12.93
N LYS A 55 17.62 9.94 -13.24
CA LYS A 55 18.88 9.87 -12.47
C LYS A 55 19.65 11.19 -12.53
N PHE A 56 19.67 11.84 -13.69
CA PHE A 56 20.26 13.16 -13.84
C PHE A 56 19.57 14.20 -12.94
N ILE A 57 18.25 14.27 -12.93
CA ILE A 57 17.47 15.18 -12.07
C ILE A 57 17.75 14.92 -10.59
N ILE A 58 17.69 13.66 -10.15
CA ILE A 58 18.01 13.28 -8.76
C ILE A 58 19.39 13.81 -8.34
N ASN A 59 20.39 13.66 -9.21
CA ASN A 59 21.75 14.10 -8.94
C ASN A 59 21.90 15.62 -8.89
N GLN A 60 21.16 16.36 -9.73
CA GLN A 60 21.24 17.82 -9.81
C GLN A 60 20.45 18.53 -8.71
N CYS A 61 19.33 17.96 -8.25
CA CYS A 61 18.48 18.59 -7.25
C CYS A 61 18.98 18.42 -5.80
N HIS A 62 19.92 17.51 -5.55
CA HIS A 62 20.50 17.27 -4.21
C HIS A 62 19.44 17.10 -3.10
N TYR A 63 18.40 16.31 -3.37
CA TYR A 63 17.34 16.01 -2.41
C TYR A 63 17.92 15.47 -1.09
N GLN A 64 17.46 15.99 0.05
CA GLN A 64 17.88 15.50 1.37
C GLN A 64 17.34 14.10 1.66
N ASN A 65 16.11 13.83 1.25
CA ASN A 65 15.45 12.53 1.27
C ASN A 65 14.32 12.52 0.22
N PHE A 66 13.67 11.38 0.02
CA PHE A 66 12.55 11.21 -0.92
C PHE A 66 11.20 11.03 -0.22
N ASN A 67 11.14 11.35 1.07
CA ASN A 67 9.98 11.18 1.94
C ASN A 67 9.24 12.51 2.15
N TYR A 68 9.22 13.35 1.11
CA TYR A 68 8.53 14.62 1.13
C TYR A 68 7.23 14.50 0.32
N PRO A 69 6.10 14.98 0.86
CA PRO A 69 4.89 15.17 0.08
C PRO A 69 4.90 16.52 -0.64
N ILE A 70 4.37 16.57 -1.86
CA ILE A 70 3.85 17.80 -2.47
C ILE A 70 2.33 17.72 -2.50
N TYR A 71 1.67 18.88 -2.45
CA TYR A 71 0.21 18.97 -2.58
C TYR A 71 -0.18 18.86 -4.05
N ASP A 72 -1.23 18.09 -4.33
CA ASP A 72 -1.87 18.12 -5.63
C ASP A 72 -2.81 19.34 -5.72
N GLU A 73 -2.70 20.15 -6.77
CA GLU A 73 -3.54 21.33 -6.97
C GLU A 73 -5.03 20.99 -7.13
N ILE A 74 -5.34 19.80 -7.65
CA ILE A 74 -6.70 19.33 -7.91
C ILE A 74 -7.28 18.66 -6.66
N TYR A 75 -6.44 17.92 -5.93
CA TYR A 75 -6.83 17.16 -4.76
C TYR A 75 -6.06 17.66 -3.53
N PHE A 76 -6.61 18.66 -2.84
CA PHE A 76 -5.96 19.30 -1.68
C PHE A 76 -5.50 18.32 -0.58
N ASP A 77 -6.18 17.18 -0.43
CA ASP A 77 -5.82 16.14 0.54
C ASP A 77 -4.85 15.09 -0.02
N MET A 78 -4.64 15.06 -1.33
CA MET A 78 -3.70 14.16 -1.97
C MET A 78 -2.27 14.67 -1.80
N ARG A 79 -1.49 13.89 -1.08
CA ARG A 79 -0.05 14.10 -0.93
C ARG A 79 0.69 13.14 -1.84
N LYS A 80 1.46 13.69 -2.77
CA LYS A 80 2.30 12.90 -3.69
C LYS A 80 3.74 12.95 -3.23
N SER A 81 4.36 11.79 -3.09
CA SER A 81 5.82 11.66 -2.97
C SER A 81 6.40 11.05 -4.25
N PRO A 82 7.72 11.20 -4.51
CA PRO A 82 8.34 10.55 -5.66
C PRO A 82 8.09 9.03 -5.70
N LEU A 83 8.13 8.37 -4.54
CA LEU A 83 7.92 6.92 -4.45
C LEU A 83 6.45 6.54 -4.71
N PHE A 84 5.51 7.28 -4.14
CA PHE A 84 4.09 7.11 -4.42
C PHE A 84 3.82 7.22 -5.93
N THR A 85 4.32 8.29 -6.57
CA THR A 85 4.12 8.54 -8.00
C THR A 85 4.72 7.43 -8.86
N ALA A 86 5.92 6.95 -8.53
CA ALA A 86 6.53 5.82 -9.24
C ALA A 86 5.70 4.53 -9.11
N LEU A 87 5.17 4.24 -7.93
CA LEU A 87 4.36 3.05 -7.67
C LEU A 87 2.97 3.13 -8.31
N ALA A 88 2.33 4.29 -8.29
CA ALA A 88 1.06 4.55 -8.99
C ALA A 88 1.20 4.30 -10.50
N LYS A 89 2.33 4.71 -11.08
CA LYS A 89 2.68 4.46 -12.50
C LYS A 89 3.21 3.06 -12.79
N ASN A 90 3.33 2.19 -11.79
CA ASN A 90 4.01 0.89 -11.88
C ASN A 90 5.45 0.98 -12.43
N ASN A 91 6.13 2.11 -12.23
CA ASN A 91 7.52 2.30 -12.64
C ASN A 91 8.47 1.76 -11.56
N PHE A 92 8.58 0.43 -11.51
CA PHE A 92 9.32 -0.29 -10.48
C PHE A 92 10.83 -0.05 -10.51
N GLU A 93 11.39 0.34 -11.66
CA GLU A 93 12.80 0.67 -11.76
C GLU A 93 13.11 1.98 -11.04
N ILE A 94 12.30 3.02 -11.26
CA ILE A 94 12.40 4.28 -10.51
C ILE A 94 12.11 4.05 -9.04
N ALA A 95 11.05 3.31 -8.70
CA ALA A 95 10.72 2.98 -7.31
C ALA A 95 11.89 2.30 -6.60
N THR A 96 12.57 1.35 -7.26
CA THR A 96 13.76 0.68 -6.73
C THR A 96 14.91 1.65 -6.47
N ILE A 97 15.13 2.64 -7.36
CA ILE A 97 16.15 3.67 -7.15
C ILE A 97 15.79 4.53 -5.93
N LEU A 98 14.54 4.97 -5.83
CA LEU A 98 14.07 5.80 -4.72
C LEU A 98 14.24 5.07 -3.37
N ILE A 99 13.81 3.81 -3.30
CA ILE A 99 13.96 2.96 -2.11
C ILE A 99 15.43 2.76 -1.74
N LYS A 100 16.31 2.52 -2.72
CA LYS A 100 17.76 2.41 -2.50
C LYS A 100 18.38 3.71 -1.96
N ASN A 101 17.72 4.84 -2.17
CA ASN A 101 18.09 6.13 -1.60
C ASN A 101 17.20 6.51 -0.39
N ASN A 102 16.75 5.52 0.38
CA ASN A 102 16.01 5.68 1.63
C ASN A 102 14.60 6.30 1.52
N ALA A 103 13.96 6.19 0.34
CA ALA A 103 12.52 6.41 0.25
C ALA A 103 11.77 5.33 1.04
N MET A 104 10.88 5.74 1.94
CA MET A 104 10.12 4.88 2.82
C MET A 104 8.77 4.53 2.20
N ILE A 105 8.43 3.24 2.25
CA ILE A 105 7.10 2.76 1.85
C ILE A 105 6.03 3.13 2.90
N TYR A 106 6.47 3.30 4.15
CA TYR A 106 5.65 3.61 5.32
C TYR A 106 6.12 4.92 5.91
N ASP A 107 5.26 5.94 5.89
CA ASP A 107 5.47 7.14 6.69
C ASP A 107 4.57 7.12 7.93
N ASN A 108 4.73 8.15 8.78
CA ASN A 108 4.01 8.25 10.05
C ASN A 108 2.51 8.56 9.87
N TYR A 109 2.05 8.86 8.66
CA TYR A 109 0.73 9.46 8.43
C TYR A 109 -0.21 8.57 7.63
N ASN A 110 0.28 7.70 6.75
CA ASN A 110 -0.46 6.58 6.15
C ASN A 110 0.45 5.74 5.24
N THR A 111 0.11 4.47 5.05
CA THR A 111 0.88 3.63 4.12
C THR A 111 0.69 4.11 2.67
N ILE A 112 1.72 4.05 1.83
CA ILE A 112 1.55 4.29 0.38
C ILE A 112 0.43 3.43 -0.22
N LEU A 113 0.20 2.24 0.35
CA LEU A 113 -0.89 1.34 -0.04
C LEU A 113 -2.28 1.93 0.22
N TYR A 114 -2.47 2.66 1.32
CA TYR A 114 -3.72 3.37 1.62
C TYR A 114 -4.02 4.39 0.54
N TYR A 115 -3.07 5.28 0.23
CA TYR A 115 -3.26 6.28 -0.82
C TYR A 115 -3.45 5.66 -2.21
N LEU A 116 -2.70 4.60 -2.54
CA LEU A 116 -2.91 3.89 -3.80
C LEU A 116 -4.33 3.32 -3.86
N LEU A 117 -4.87 2.84 -2.75
CA LEU A 117 -6.22 2.29 -2.69
C LEU A 117 -7.28 3.40 -2.82
N GLU A 118 -7.20 4.42 -1.97
CA GLU A 118 -8.11 5.57 -1.92
C GLU A 118 -8.27 6.23 -3.30
N PHE A 119 -7.17 6.40 -4.04
CA PHE A 119 -7.17 7.01 -5.37
C PHE A 119 -7.39 6.00 -6.52
N ASN A 120 -7.75 4.75 -6.24
CA ASN A 120 -7.94 3.68 -7.25
C ASN A 120 -6.71 3.41 -8.14
N LEU A 121 -5.50 3.64 -7.61
CA LEU A 121 -4.21 3.41 -8.28
C LEU A 121 -3.57 2.07 -7.90
N LEU A 122 -4.07 1.43 -6.85
CA LEU A 122 -3.62 0.10 -6.42
C LEU A 122 -4.04 -0.96 -7.43
N ASN A 123 -3.09 -1.81 -7.80
CA ASN A 123 -3.30 -2.91 -8.71
C ASN A 123 -2.41 -4.11 -8.34
N LYS A 124 -2.61 -5.25 -9.00
CA LYS A 124 -1.87 -6.48 -8.68
C LYS A 124 -0.35 -6.34 -8.85
N LYS A 125 0.11 -5.48 -9.78
CA LYS A 125 1.53 -5.29 -10.08
C LYS A 125 2.20 -4.47 -8.98
N ASN A 126 1.68 -3.28 -8.64
CA ASN A 126 2.30 -2.46 -7.59
C ASN A 126 2.15 -3.08 -6.20
N LEU A 127 1.02 -3.75 -5.89
CA LEU A 127 0.88 -4.50 -4.64
C LEU A 127 1.95 -5.59 -4.53
N LYS A 128 2.18 -6.37 -5.60
CA LYS A 128 3.22 -7.39 -5.63
C LYS A 128 4.61 -6.78 -5.40
N PHE A 129 4.92 -5.66 -6.05
CA PHE A 129 6.19 -4.98 -5.87
C PHE A 129 6.39 -4.53 -4.42
N ILE A 130 5.39 -3.86 -3.83
CA ILE A 130 5.44 -3.36 -2.45
C ILE A 130 5.68 -4.51 -1.47
N LEU A 131 4.92 -5.61 -1.61
CA LEU A 131 5.11 -6.83 -0.81
C LEU A 131 6.51 -7.42 -0.95
N THR A 132 7.10 -7.39 -2.16
CA THR A 132 8.47 -7.93 -2.37
C THR A 132 9.57 -7.07 -1.75
N VAL A 133 9.38 -5.76 -1.70
CA VAL A 133 10.38 -4.84 -1.17
C VAL A 133 10.33 -4.80 0.36
N ASP A 134 9.14 -4.79 0.95
CA ASP A 134 9.00 -4.81 2.41
C ASP A 134 8.38 -6.11 2.93
N SER A 135 9.13 -6.79 3.80
CA SER A 135 8.68 -8.00 4.50
C SER A 135 8.21 -7.75 5.94
N ASN A 136 8.07 -6.49 6.37
CA ASN A 136 7.66 -6.14 7.72
C ASN A 136 6.15 -6.33 7.91
N ALA A 137 5.79 -7.51 8.41
CA ALA A 137 4.43 -7.93 8.73
C ALA A 137 3.63 -6.92 9.58
N LYS A 138 4.30 -6.13 10.45
CA LYS A 138 3.61 -5.24 11.40
C LYS A 138 2.74 -4.21 10.70
N TYR A 139 3.21 -3.62 9.60
CA TYR A 139 2.47 -2.57 8.90
C TYR A 139 1.30 -3.10 8.08
N PHE A 140 1.28 -4.40 7.78
CA PHE A 140 0.22 -5.00 6.96
C PHE A 140 -1.04 -5.33 7.76
N ASN A 141 -0.98 -5.52 9.08
CA ASN A 141 -2.20 -5.68 9.88
C ASN A 141 -3.08 -4.43 9.81
N ASN A 142 -2.47 -3.24 9.96
CA ASN A 142 -3.20 -1.98 9.78
C ASN A 142 -3.78 -1.89 8.37
N TYR A 143 -3.00 -2.25 7.35
CA TYR A 143 -3.48 -2.20 5.97
C TYR A 143 -4.60 -3.23 5.66
N ILE A 144 -4.55 -4.42 6.26
CA ILE A 144 -5.64 -5.39 6.15
C ILE A 144 -6.90 -4.82 6.77
N LEU A 145 -6.80 -4.20 7.95
CA LEU A 145 -7.93 -3.53 8.59
C LEU A 145 -8.51 -2.44 7.68
N GLU A 146 -7.67 -1.59 7.09
CA GLU A 146 -8.11 -0.58 6.12
C GLU A 146 -8.80 -1.21 4.91
N LEU A 147 -8.25 -2.29 4.34
CA LEU A 147 -8.90 -3.01 3.23
C LEU A 147 -10.29 -3.54 3.61
N ILE A 148 -10.45 -4.03 4.83
CA ILE A 148 -11.74 -4.50 5.34
C ILE A 148 -12.70 -3.31 5.44
N LEU A 149 -12.27 -2.20 6.03
CA LEU A 149 -13.09 -1.01 6.19
C LEU A 149 -13.49 -0.41 4.84
N SER A 150 -12.56 -0.29 3.89
CA SER A 150 -12.84 0.16 2.53
C SER A 150 -13.77 -0.79 1.75
N SER A 151 -13.92 -2.04 2.17
CA SER A 151 -14.87 -2.98 1.55
C SER A 151 -16.31 -2.63 1.91
N ILE A 152 -16.54 -2.00 3.07
CA ILE A 152 -17.87 -1.60 3.56
C ILE A 152 -18.42 -0.43 2.72
N GLU A 153 -17.56 0.56 2.47
CA GLU A 153 -17.94 1.78 1.73
C GLU A 153 -18.30 1.50 0.27
N ASN A 154 -17.83 0.37 -0.28
CA ASN A 154 -17.87 0.04 -1.71
C ASN A 154 -18.86 -1.08 -2.07
N ASN A 155 -20.00 -1.19 -1.36
CA ASN A 155 -21.10 -2.18 -1.51
C ASN A 155 -21.63 -2.48 -2.94
N ASN A 156 -21.05 -1.89 -4.00
CA ASN A 156 -21.32 -2.16 -5.40
C ASN A 156 -20.04 -2.62 -6.14
N SER A 157 -19.99 -3.90 -6.52
CA SER A 157 -19.08 -4.52 -7.53
C SER A 157 -17.55 -4.58 -7.27
N ASN A 158 -16.99 -3.68 -6.46
CA ASN A 158 -15.55 -3.61 -6.17
C ASN A 158 -15.06 -4.65 -5.13
N ASP A 159 -15.98 -5.33 -4.43
CA ASP A 159 -15.67 -6.40 -3.46
C ASP A 159 -14.71 -7.44 -4.04
N SER A 160 -14.88 -7.81 -5.31
CA SER A 160 -14.04 -8.83 -5.94
C SER A 160 -12.56 -8.42 -6.00
N GLN A 161 -12.27 -7.13 -6.17
CA GLN A 161 -10.91 -6.62 -6.28
C GLN A 161 -10.25 -6.48 -4.90
N LEU A 162 -10.95 -5.89 -3.92
CA LEU A 162 -10.46 -5.75 -2.55
C LEU A 162 -10.16 -7.12 -1.92
N LEU A 163 -11.08 -8.07 -2.06
CA LEU A 163 -10.87 -9.45 -1.61
C LEU A 163 -9.71 -10.12 -2.34
N SER A 164 -9.47 -9.77 -3.61
CA SER A 164 -8.31 -10.27 -4.35
C SER A 164 -6.99 -9.73 -3.80
N PHE A 165 -6.95 -8.46 -3.39
CA PHE A 165 -5.78 -7.86 -2.74
C PHE A 165 -5.55 -8.46 -1.36
N LEU A 166 -6.60 -8.61 -0.55
CA LEU A 166 -6.54 -9.27 0.75
C LEU A 166 -5.95 -10.69 0.62
N LYS A 167 -6.50 -11.50 -0.30
CA LYS A 167 -5.97 -12.85 -0.59
C LYS A 167 -4.50 -12.80 -1.02
N GLN A 168 -4.12 -11.83 -1.86
CA GLN A 168 -2.75 -11.70 -2.33
C GLN A 168 -1.77 -11.36 -1.20
N ILE A 169 -2.15 -10.49 -0.28
CA ILE A 169 -1.35 -10.10 0.89
C ILE A 169 -1.19 -11.31 1.83
N LEU A 170 -2.30 -11.94 2.21
CA LEU A 170 -2.30 -13.08 3.14
C LEU A 170 -1.54 -14.27 2.56
N TYR A 171 -1.69 -14.54 1.26
CA TYR A 171 -0.93 -15.57 0.58
C TYR A 171 0.58 -15.28 0.57
N TYR A 172 0.98 -14.02 0.33
CA TYR A 172 2.38 -13.63 0.32
C TYR A 172 3.05 -13.85 1.69
N TYR A 173 2.34 -13.55 2.79
CA TYR A 173 2.84 -13.76 4.15
C TYR A 173 2.82 -15.22 4.59
N SER A 174 1.88 -16.01 4.07
CA SER A 174 1.84 -17.46 4.31
C SER A 174 3.05 -18.17 3.67
N PHE A 175 3.47 -17.75 2.47
CA PHE A 175 4.55 -18.40 1.72
C PHE A 175 5.56 -17.39 1.15
N ASN A 176 6.48 -16.93 2.00
CA ASN A 176 7.50 -15.95 1.61
C ASN A 176 8.50 -16.52 0.57
N ILE A 177 8.87 -15.75 -0.44
CA ILE A 177 9.87 -16.13 -1.46
C ILE A 177 11.21 -16.59 -0.85
N LYS A 178 11.65 -15.97 0.25
CA LYS A 178 12.88 -16.33 0.97
C LYS A 178 12.80 -17.76 1.52
N TYR A 179 11.61 -18.20 1.94
CA TYR A 179 11.38 -19.57 2.41
C TYR A 179 11.43 -20.57 1.26
N ILE A 180 10.75 -20.26 0.15
CA ILE A 180 10.80 -21.09 -1.07
C ILE A 180 12.26 -21.26 -1.53
N LEU A 181 13.03 -20.16 -1.57
CA LEU A 181 14.44 -20.20 -1.93
C LEU A 181 15.28 -21.02 -0.95
N LYS A 182 14.96 -20.99 0.35
CA LYS A 182 15.63 -21.83 1.36
C LYS A 182 15.39 -23.32 1.09
N LEU A 183 14.15 -23.72 0.82
CA LEU A 183 13.82 -25.10 0.48
C LEU A 183 14.49 -25.55 -0.82
N LEU A 184 14.47 -24.71 -1.86
CA LEU A 184 15.16 -24.97 -3.12
C LEU A 184 16.68 -25.09 -2.93
N ASN A 185 17.26 -24.31 -2.02
CA ASN A 185 18.68 -24.40 -1.69
C ASN A 185 19.02 -25.70 -0.95
N CYS A 186 18.15 -26.17 -0.04
CA CYS A 186 18.31 -27.50 0.58
C CYS A 186 18.32 -28.60 -0.49
N TYR A 187 17.35 -28.56 -1.40
CA TYR A 187 17.26 -29.50 -2.53
C TYR A 187 18.50 -29.45 -3.42
N LYS A 188 18.92 -28.26 -3.86
CA LYS A 188 20.08 -28.06 -4.74
C LYS A 188 21.38 -28.61 -4.14
N ASN A 189 21.53 -28.56 -2.82
CA ASN A 189 22.73 -29.03 -2.12
C ASN A 189 22.57 -30.44 -1.51
N TYR A 190 21.53 -31.18 -1.90
CA TYR A 190 21.26 -32.54 -1.41
C TYR A 190 21.18 -32.63 0.14
N ILE A 191 20.70 -31.57 0.78
CA ILE A 191 20.50 -31.55 2.24
C ILE A 191 19.21 -32.32 2.53
N SER A 192 19.35 -33.54 3.05
CA SER A 192 18.21 -34.33 3.50
C SER A 192 17.56 -33.67 4.73
N LEU A 193 16.25 -33.44 4.66
CA LEU A 193 15.45 -32.95 5.79
C LEU A 193 14.53 -34.07 6.26
N SER A 194 14.52 -34.35 7.57
CA SER A 194 13.53 -35.25 8.15
C SER A 194 12.13 -34.64 8.11
N THR A 195 11.10 -35.47 8.20
CA THR A 195 9.70 -35.02 8.30
C THR A 195 9.52 -34.01 9.44
N GLN A 196 10.17 -34.22 10.58
CA GLN A 196 10.10 -33.31 11.71
C GLN A 196 10.79 -31.97 11.41
N GLN A 197 11.92 -31.96 10.72
CA GLN A 197 12.58 -30.72 10.28
C GLN A 197 11.73 -29.95 9.28
N ILE A 198 11.11 -30.62 8.31
CA ILE A 198 10.17 -29.99 7.37
C ILE A 198 8.98 -29.39 8.12
N HIS A 199 8.39 -30.15 9.05
CA HIS A 199 7.29 -29.68 9.88
C HIS A 199 7.68 -28.44 10.70
N THR A 200 8.82 -28.48 11.40
CA THR A 200 9.32 -27.32 12.15
C THR A 200 9.57 -26.10 11.25
N LEU A 201 10.09 -26.31 10.04
CA LEU A 201 10.28 -25.24 9.06
C LEU A 201 8.95 -24.63 8.61
N LEU A 202 7.93 -25.47 8.35
CA LEU A 202 6.59 -25.03 7.95
C LEU A 202 5.89 -24.25 9.07
N VAL A 203 5.87 -24.80 10.29
CA VAL A 203 5.25 -24.14 11.46
C VAL A 203 5.92 -22.79 11.73
N LYS A 204 7.26 -22.73 11.67
CA LYS A 204 7.98 -21.47 11.87
C LYS A 204 7.68 -20.43 10.78
N GLU A 205 7.42 -20.87 9.55
CA GLU A 205 7.09 -19.96 8.45
C GLU A 205 5.66 -19.44 8.59
N ASN A 206 4.70 -20.33 8.84
CA ASN A 206 3.28 -19.98 8.98
C ASN A 206 3.07 -19.00 10.16
N ASN A 207 3.81 -19.15 11.26
CA ASN A 207 3.65 -18.31 12.45
C ASN A 207 4.32 -16.92 12.36
N LYS A 208 4.86 -16.52 11.19
CA LYS A 208 5.48 -15.19 11.03
C LYS A 208 4.48 -14.04 10.99
N PHE A 209 3.26 -14.35 10.59
CA PHE A 209 2.20 -13.39 10.40
C PHE A 209 0.98 -13.90 11.15
N ILE A 210 0.50 -13.09 12.08
CA ILE A 210 -0.70 -13.34 12.87
C ILE A 210 -1.66 -12.20 12.55
N ILE A 211 -2.84 -12.56 12.06
CA ILE A 211 -3.91 -11.60 11.78
C ILE A 211 -4.39 -11.04 13.12
N ASP A 212 -4.50 -9.72 13.20
CA ASP A 212 -4.99 -9.05 14.40
C ASP A 212 -6.46 -9.41 14.66
N ASP A 213 -6.84 -9.65 15.92
CA ASP A 213 -8.22 -9.93 16.32
C ASP A 213 -9.19 -8.82 15.91
N ASN A 214 -8.71 -7.58 15.82
CA ASN A 214 -9.49 -6.46 15.31
C ASN A 214 -9.96 -6.68 13.87
N CYS A 215 -9.20 -7.39 13.03
CA CYS A 215 -9.65 -7.71 11.67
C CYS A 215 -10.90 -8.61 11.71
N TYR A 216 -10.96 -9.58 12.62
CA TYR A 216 -12.15 -10.40 12.82
C TYR A 216 -13.30 -9.60 13.44
N LYS A 217 -13.01 -8.77 14.44
CA LYS A 217 -13.98 -7.90 15.08
C LYS A 217 -14.71 -7.05 14.04
N GLU A 218 -13.97 -6.28 13.24
CA GLU A 218 -14.56 -5.38 12.24
C GLU A 218 -15.28 -6.18 11.14
N ALA A 219 -14.68 -7.25 10.61
CA ALA A 219 -15.33 -8.05 9.57
C ALA A 219 -16.66 -8.67 10.04
N ILE A 220 -16.75 -9.11 11.29
CA ILE A 220 -17.99 -9.66 11.87
C ILE A 220 -19.00 -8.54 12.15
N TYR A 221 -18.55 -7.45 12.76
CA TYR A 221 -19.40 -6.30 13.09
C TYR A 221 -20.13 -5.77 11.84
N TYR A 222 -19.44 -5.68 10.71
CA TYR A 222 -19.99 -5.22 9.44
C TYR A 222 -20.58 -6.34 8.56
N GLY A 223 -20.75 -7.57 9.07
CA GLY A 223 -21.39 -8.66 8.31
C GLY A 223 -20.61 -9.19 7.10
N LEU A 224 -19.30 -8.92 7.02
CA LEU A 224 -18.42 -9.29 5.91
C LEU A 224 -17.98 -10.76 5.98
N ASN A 225 -18.93 -11.70 5.84
CA ASN A 225 -18.69 -13.14 5.99
C ASN A 225 -17.60 -13.68 5.05
N ASN A 226 -17.54 -13.17 3.81
CA ASN A 226 -16.50 -13.50 2.84
C ASN A 226 -15.09 -13.11 3.30
N VAL A 227 -14.95 -11.98 4.01
CA VAL A 227 -13.70 -11.55 4.63
C VAL A 227 -13.37 -12.48 5.79
N VAL A 228 -14.34 -12.78 6.67
CA VAL A 228 -14.15 -13.71 7.80
C VAL A 228 -13.62 -15.07 7.31
N ASP A 229 -14.20 -15.62 6.24
CA ASP A 229 -13.74 -16.88 5.63
C ASP A 229 -12.30 -16.79 5.12
N ILE A 230 -11.92 -15.65 4.52
CA ILE A 230 -10.55 -15.41 4.06
C ILE A 230 -9.60 -15.33 5.25
N LEU A 231 -9.92 -14.53 6.27
CA LEU A 231 -9.08 -14.41 7.46
C LEU A 231 -8.89 -15.77 8.11
N PHE A 232 -9.98 -16.50 8.40
CA PHE A 232 -9.96 -17.84 8.98
C PHE A 232 -9.10 -18.83 8.19
N LYS A 233 -9.15 -18.79 6.86
CA LYS A 233 -8.36 -19.68 6.00
C LYS A 233 -6.85 -19.42 6.06
N TYR A 234 -6.43 -18.17 6.23
CA TYR A 234 -5.02 -17.78 6.15
C TYR A 234 -4.39 -17.48 7.51
N ASP A 235 -5.17 -17.45 8.59
CA ASP A 235 -4.63 -17.32 9.93
C ASP A 235 -3.86 -18.58 10.33
N SER A 236 -2.68 -18.40 10.91
CA SER A 236 -1.79 -19.49 11.32
C SER A 236 -2.12 -20.08 12.69
N ARG A 237 -3.05 -19.45 13.42
CA ARG A 237 -3.45 -19.88 14.76
C ARG A 237 -4.35 -21.12 14.72
N GLU A 238 -4.43 -21.80 15.86
CA GLU A 238 -5.26 -22.99 16.04
C GLU A 238 -6.75 -22.72 15.77
N GLU A 239 -7.39 -23.63 15.05
CA GLU A 239 -8.79 -23.49 14.62
C GLU A 239 -9.75 -23.23 15.79
N THR A 240 -9.56 -23.96 16.90
CA THR A 240 -10.40 -23.81 18.11
C THR A 240 -10.29 -22.42 18.73
N LEU A 241 -9.10 -21.81 18.71
CA LEU A 241 -8.89 -20.44 19.17
C LEU A 241 -9.62 -19.45 18.26
N LEU A 242 -9.51 -19.63 16.94
CA LEU A 242 -10.16 -18.77 15.96
C LEU A 242 -11.69 -18.82 16.06
N LEU A 243 -12.26 -20.02 16.23
CA LEU A 243 -13.69 -20.20 16.44
C LEU A 243 -14.17 -19.49 17.73
N ASN A 244 -13.37 -19.53 18.81
CA ASN A 244 -13.68 -18.79 20.03
C ASN A 244 -13.66 -17.28 19.82
N ILE A 245 -12.69 -16.76 19.05
CA ILE A 245 -12.61 -15.33 18.69
C ILE A 245 -13.83 -14.92 17.87
N ILE A 246 -14.19 -15.70 16.85
CA ILE A 246 -15.36 -15.43 15.99
C ILE A 246 -16.65 -15.43 16.82
N ASN A 247 -16.85 -16.46 17.66
CA ASN A 247 -18.04 -16.57 18.49
C ASN A 247 -18.12 -15.43 19.51
N LYS A 248 -16.98 -15.05 20.12
CA LYS A 248 -16.91 -13.87 20.99
C LYS A 248 -17.41 -12.63 20.27
N TYR A 249 -16.89 -12.30 19.08
CA TYR A 249 -17.29 -11.08 18.39
C TYR A 249 -18.72 -11.11 17.85
N ARG A 250 -19.27 -12.27 17.50
CA ARG A 250 -20.69 -12.42 17.15
C ARG A 250 -21.65 -12.06 18.29
N THR A 251 -21.20 -12.16 19.54
CA THR A 251 -22.05 -11.80 20.70
C THR A 251 -22.11 -10.30 21.00
N ILE A 252 -21.25 -9.49 20.37
CA ILE A 252 -21.20 -8.04 20.60
C ILE A 252 -22.34 -7.31 19.86
N GLY A 253 -22.95 -7.97 18.88
CA GLY A 253 -23.94 -7.38 17.98
C GLY A 253 -23.31 -7.01 16.64
N THR A 254 -24.15 -6.59 15.71
CA THR A 254 -23.76 -6.18 14.35
C THR A 254 -24.09 -4.71 14.10
N PHE A 255 -23.43 -4.11 13.12
CA PHE A 255 -23.72 -2.75 12.68
C PHE A 255 -25.19 -2.57 12.26
N GLU A 256 -25.80 -3.59 11.64
CA GLU A 256 -27.23 -3.56 11.30
C GLU A 256 -28.11 -3.49 12.55
N GLU A 257 -27.79 -4.25 13.60
CA GLU A 257 -28.52 -4.22 14.86
C GLU A 257 -28.37 -2.86 15.57
N ASP A 258 -27.17 -2.29 15.57
CA ASP A 258 -26.92 -0.94 16.12
C ASP A 258 -27.73 0.12 15.36
N MET A 259 -27.72 0.09 14.03
CA MET A 259 -28.52 1.03 13.23
C MET A 259 -30.02 0.91 13.48
N MET A 260 -30.54 -0.31 13.67
CA MET A 260 -31.97 -0.50 13.96
C MET A 260 -32.34 0.01 15.36
N LEU A 261 -31.43 -0.07 16.33
CA LEU A 261 -31.64 0.50 17.67
C LEU A 261 -31.68 2.02 17.62
N ASP A 262 -30.71 2.64 16.93
CA ASP A 262 -30.66 4.10 16.76
C ASP A 262 -31.90 4.65 16.05
N GLU A 263 -32.36 3.98 14.98
CA GLU A 263 -33.59 4.38 14.27
C GLU A 263 -34.83 4.25 15.17
N LYS A 264 -34.90 3.22 16.00
CA LYS A 264 -35.99 3.03 16.94
C LYS A 264 -36.01 4.12 18.02
N GLU A 265 -34.86 4.42 18.63
CA GLU A 265 -34.74 5.48 19.64
C GLU A 265 -35.11 6.85 19.05
N PHE A 266 -34.63 7.17 17.84
CA PHE A 266 -35.00 8.40 17.14
C PHE A 266 -36.50 8.51 16.86
N ASN A 267 -37.14 7.41 16.45
CA ASN A 267 -38.58 7.39 16.21
C ASN A 267 -39.40 7.53 17.50
N GLU A 268 -38.94 6.95 18.62
CA GLU A 268 -39.53 7.14 19.94
C GLU A 268 -39.43 8.60 20.41
N GLU A 269 -38.28 9.26 20.24
CA GLU A 269 -38.10 10.69 20.54
C GLU A 269 -39.02 11.60 19.72
N ILE A 270 -39.17 11.32 18.41
CA ILE A 270 -40.11 12.05 17.55
C ILE A 270 -41.55 11.83 18.04
N PHE A 271 -41.92 10.60 18.37
CA PHE A 271 -43.27 10.29 18.83
C PHE A 271 -43.60 11.07 20.12
N GLU A 272 -42.72 11.04 21.13
CA GLU A 272 -42.89 11.77 22.39
C GLU A 272 -42.94 13.30 22.22
N LYS A 273 -42.25 13.83 21.22
CA LYS A 273 -42.18 15.28 20.98
C LYS A 273 -43.40 15.84 20.25
N TYR A 274 -44.09 15.03 19.45
CA TYR A 274 -45.11 15.50 18.51
C TYR A 274 -46.51 14.90 18.71
N PHE A 275 -46.68 13.88 19.57
CA PHE A 275 -47.97 13.23 19.86
C PHE A 275 -48.21 13.09 21.36
#